data_AF-A0AAV7CYL8-F1
#
_entry.id   AF-A0AAV7CYL8-F1
#
_cell.length_a   1.000
_cell.length_b   1.000
_cell.length_c   1.000
_cell.angle_alpha   90.00
_cell.angle_beta   90.00
_cell.angle_gamma   90.00
#
_symmetry.space_group_name_H-M   'P 1'
#
loop_
_entity.id
_entity.type
_entity.pdbx_description
1 polymer ?
#
loop_
_entity_poly.entity_id
_entity_poly.type
_entity_poly.pdbx_seq_one_letter_code
_entity_poly.pdbx_strand_id
1 'polypeptide(L)'
;MAADAGAAKPARPKKEPQPLIIPKNATDEQRLRLERLLRNPDKLAPIPERPKEWSPRTAPEFVRDVMGSSAGAGSGEFHVYRHLRRREYQRQEFMDSMTEKQKLDEDFQRKIRENQIQAEERTAKRRLKRLKKKEKQKAKKPKVKDGSTGAENGQEAEASAGESEKEDSDE
;
A
#
# COMPACT_ATOMS: atom_id res chain seq x y z
N MET A 1 1.81 -49.48 -5.93
CA MET A 1 1.77 -48.09 -5.44
C MET A 1 0.68 -48.02 -4.39
N ALA A 2 1.06 -48.01 -3.10
CA ALA A 2 0.13 -48.12 -1.98
C ALA A 2 -0.70 -46.83 -1.85
N ALA A 3 -2.02 -46.97 -1.85
CA ALA A 3 -2.95 -45.90 -1.55
C ALA A 3 -2.92 -45.61 -0.04
N ASP A 4 -2.54 -44.39 0.32
CA ASP A 4 -2.55 -43.90 1.70
C ASP A 4 -4.00 -43.85 2.20
N ALA A 5 -4.29 -44.67 3.21
CA ALA A 5 -5.61 -44.81 3.80
C ALA A 5 -5.93 -43.54 4.61
N GLY A 6 -7.00 -42.84 4.22
CA GLY A 6 -7.44 -41.60 4.85
C GLY A 6 -7.66 -41.75 6.35
N ALA A 7 -6.71 -41.21 7.14
CA ALA A 7 -6.85 -41.06 8.58
C ALA A 7 -8.07 -40.18 8.90
N ALA A 8 -9.03 -40.75 9.63
CA ALA A 8 -10.21 -40.03 10.10
C ALA A 8 -9.78 -38.81 10.94
N LYS A 9 -10.29 -37.63 10.59
CA LYS A 9 -10.01 -36.39 11.33
C LYS A 9 -10.41 -36.58 12.80
N PRO A 10 -9.56 -36.20 13.78
CA PRO A 10 -9.88 -36.35 15.19
C PRO A 10 -11.17 -35.60 15.53
N ALA A 11 -12.00 -36.22 16.36
CA ALA A 11 -13.27 -35.63 16.81
C ALA A 11 -13.00 -34.24 17.43
N ARG A 12 -13.75 -33.23 16.97
CA ARG A 12 -13.59 -31.87 17.48
C ARG A 12 -13.95 -31.84 18.97
N PRO A 13 -13.14 -31.24 19.85
CA PRO A 13 -13.47 -31.11 21.26
C PRO A 13 -14.80 -30.35 21.40
N LYS A 14 -15.69 -30.86 22.24
CA LYS A 14 -17.02 -30.26 22.49
C LYS A 14 -16.82 -28.85 23.05
N LYS A 15 -17.43 -27.86 22.39
CA LYS A 15 -17.32 -26.46 22.80
C LYS A 15 -18.24 -26.21 23.99
N GLU A 16 -17.67 -25.86 25.14
CA GLU A 16 -18.44 -25.48 26.33
C GLU A 16 -19.37 -24.29 26.00
N PRO A 17 -20.64 -24.31 26.48
CA PRO A 17 -21.59 -23.23 26.25
C PRO A 17 -21.06 -21.95 26.90
N GLN A 18 -20.93 -20.88 26.12
CA GLN A 18 -20.43 -19.60 26.60
C GLN A 18 -21.62 -18.65 26.81
N PRO A 19 -21.63 -17.88 27.92
CA PRO A 19 -22.61 -16.82 28.08
C PRO A 19 -22.42 -15.77 26.98
N LEU A 20 -23.53 -15.29 26.41
CA LEU A 20 -23.53 -14.20 25.43
C LEU A 20 -23.21 -12.89 26.15
N ILE A 21 -21.94 -12.48 26.11
CA ILE A 21 -21.49 -11.18 26.63
C ILE A 21 -21.55 -10.18 25.48
N ILE A 22 -22.42 -9.17 25.62
CA ILE A 22 -22.49 -8.05 24.68
C ILE A 22 -21.39 -7.05 25.07
N PRO A 23 -20.40 -6.79 24.21
CA PRO A 23 -19.34 -5.83 24.49
C PRO A 23 -19.92 -4.42 24.59
N LYS A 24 -19.50 -3.64 25.59
CA LYS A 24 -19.90 -2.24 25.76
C LYS A 24 -18.86 -1.28 25.21
N ASN A 25 -17.58 -1.65 25.32
CA ASN A 25 -16.44 -0.87 24.86
C ASN A 25 -15.60 -1.62 23.81
N ALA A 26 -14.80 -0.89 23.02
CA ALA A 26 -13.86 -1.49 22.06
C ALA A 26 -12.84 -2.43 22.72
N THR A 27 -12.45 -2.12 23.96
CA THR A 27 -11.60 -2.99 24.80
C THR A 27 -12.27 -4.33 25.10
N ASP A 28 -13.57 -4.33 25.32
CA ASP A 28 -14.33 -5.55 25.65
C ASP A 28 -14.44 -6.44 24.41
N GLU A 29 -14.62 -5.85 23.22
CA GLU A 29 -14.58 -6.61 21.96
C GLU A 29 -13.23 -7.29 21.74
N GLN A 30 -12.14 -6.56 21.97
CA GLN A 30 -10.79 -7.09 21.84
C GLN A 30 -10.54 -8.20 22.86
N ARG A 31 -10.94 -8.00 24.12
CA ARG A 31 -10.87 -9.00 25.18
C ARG A 31 -11.59 -10.28 24.78
N LEU A 32 -12.83 -10.20 24.30
CA LEU A 32 -13.60 -11.36 23.85
C LEU A 32 -12.94 -12.09 22.66
N ARG A 33 -12.35 -11.34 21.71
CA ARG A 33 -11.60 -11.93 20.59
C ARG A 33 -10.31 -12.61 21.06
N LEU A 34 -9.61 -12.03 22.03
CA LEU A 34 -8.40 -12.59 22.64
C LEU A 34 -8.72 -13.85 23.45
N GLU A 35 -9.73 -13.82 24.32
CA GLU A 35 -10.20 -15.00 25.08
C GLU A 35 -10.60 -16.15 24.14
N ARG A 36 -11.18 -15.84 22.97
CA ARG A 36 -11.50 -16.83 21.94
C ARG A 36 -10.24 -17.44 21.30
N LEU A 37 -9.19 -16.66 21.12
CA LEU A 37 -7.94 -17.11 20.50
C LEU A 37 -7.10 -17.92 21.51
N LEU A 38 -6.98 -17.43 22.75
CA LEU A 38 -6.24 -18.07 23.85
C LEU A 38 -6.86 -19.39 24.31
N ARG A 39 -8.13 -19.65 23.98
CA ARG A 39 -8.77 -20.95 24.24
C ARG A 39 -8.05 -22.13 23.58
N ASN A 40 -7.40 -21.89 22.44
CA ASN A 40 -6.62 -22.89 21.72
C ASN A 40 -5.27 -22.26 21.31
N PRO A 41 -4.28 -22.18 22.21
CA PRO A 41 -3.01 -21.51 21.94
C PRO A 41 -2.18 -22.21 20.86
N ASP A 42 -2.33 -23.53 20.70
CA ASP A 42 -1.61 -24.31 19.68
C ASP A 42 -2.12 -24.07 18.26
N LYS A 43 -3.32 -23.49 18.11
CA LYS A 43 -3.90 -23.21 16.79
C LYS A 43 -3.38 -21.87 16.28
N LEU A 44 -2.62 -21.91 15.18
CA LEU A 44 -2.18 -20.70 14.48
C LEU A 44 -3.36 -19.77 14.17
N ALA A 45 -3.18 -18.49 14.51
CA ALA A 45 -4.16 -17.46 14.21
C ALA A 45 -4.28 -17.29 12.68
N PRO A 46 -5.50 -17.29 12.12
CA PRO A 46 -5.69 -17.03 10.69
C PRO A 46 -5.42 -15.56 10.40
N ILE A 47 -4.21 -15.22 9.98
CA ILE A 47 -3.89 -13.90 9.47
C ILE A 47 -4.39 -13.84 8.02
N PRO A 48 -5.32 -12.95 7.68
CA PRO A 48 -5.83 -12.87 6.33
C PRO A 48 -4.72 -12.41 5.37
N GLU A 49 -4.51 -13.18 4.32
CA GLU A 49 -3.70 -12.73 3.19
C GLU A 49 -4.42 -11.59 2.45
N ARG A 50 -3.65 -10.82 1.66
CA ARG A 50 -4.23 -9.73 0.86
C ARG A 50 -5.36 -10.28 -0.01
N PRO A 51 -6.54 -9.63 -0.04
CA PRO A 51 -7.64 -10.11 -0.86
C PRO A 51 -7.20 -10.10 -2.32
N LYS A 52 -7.39 -11.24 -3.00
CA LYS A 52 -7.11 -11.34 -4.43
C LYS A 52 -8.07 -10.43 -5.19
N GLU A 53 -7.52 -9.54 -6.02
CA GLU A 53 -8.32 -8.71 -6.92
C GLU A 53 -9.14 -9.60 -7.86
N TRP A 54 -10.38 -9.20 -8.12
CA TRP A 54 -11.24 -9.94 -9.04
C TRP A 54 -10.65 -9.86 -10.45
N SER A 55 -10.44 -11.00 -11.10
CA SER A 55 -9.94 -11.10 -12.46
C SER A 55 -10.95 -11.85 -13.33
N PRO A 56 -11.16 -11.46 -14.60
CA PRO A 56 -12.00 -12.21 -15.51
C PRO A 56 -11.47 -13.65 -15.64
N ARG A 57 -12.38 -14.62 -15.71
CA ARG A 57 -12.00 -16.01 -15.92
C ARG A 57 -11.40 -16.15 -17.31
N THR A 58 -10.31 -16.91 -17.41
CA THR A 58 -9.72 -17.26 -18.70
C THR A 58 -10.71 -18.03 -19.55
N ALA A 59 -10.64 -17.82 -20.87
CA ALA A 59 -11.47 -18.58 -21.80
C ALA A 59 -11.10 -20.08 -21.71
N PRO A 60 -12.09 -20.99 -21.73
CA PRO A 60 -11.80 -22.42 -21.83
C PRO A 60 -11.06 -22.72 -23.14
N GLU A 61 -10.02 -23.56 -23.07
CA GLU A 61 -9.21 -23.96 -24.24
C GLU A 61 -10.03 -24.69 -25.32
N PHE A 62 -10.94 -25.57 -24.89
CA PHE A 62 -11.77 -26.35 -25.81
C PHE A 62 -13.24 -26.28 -25.41
N VAL A 63 -14.08 -25.89 -26.36
CA VAL A 63 -15.53 -25.99 -26.27
C VAL A 63 -15.94 -27.31 -26.94
N ARG A 64 -16.57 -28.21 -26.18
CA ARG A 64 -16.86 -29.59 -26.63
C ARG A 64 -18.23 -29.73 -27.29
N ASP A 65 -19.11 -28.79 -27.01
CA ASP A 65 -20.53 -28.76 -27.33
C ASP A 65 -20.85 -27.84 -28.53
N VAL A 66 -19.86 -27.61 -29.40
CA VAL A 66 -20.05 -26.81 -30.62
C VAL A 66 -20.87 -27.61 -31.63
N MET A 67 -22.08 -27.13 -31.92
CA MET A 67 -22.93 -27.66 -32.99
C MET A 67 -22.41 -27.18 -34.37
N GLY A 68 -22.68 -27.95 -35.43
CA GLY A 68 -22.15 -27.67 -36.77
C GLY A 68 -22.49 -26.28 -37.32
N SER A 69 -21.62 -25.71 -38.15
CA SER A 69 -21.70 -24.31 -38.60
C SER A 69 -22.96 -23.94 -39.39
N SER A 70 -23.60 -24.92 -40.03
CA SER A 70 -24.86 -24.74 -40.78
C SER A 70 -26.10 -25.15 -39.98
N ALA A 71 -25.95 -25.54 -38.72
CA ALA A 71 -27.07 -25.91 -37.87
C ALA A 71 -27.90 -24.67 -37.50
N GLY A 72 -29.22 -24.84 -37.38
CA GLY A 72 -30.14 -23.75 -37.02
C GLY A 72 -30.00 -23.32 -35.55
N ALA A 73 -30.69 -22.24 -35.19
CA ALA A 73 -30.72 -21.74 -33.81
C ALA A 73 -31.44 -22.74 -32.88
N GLY A 74 -30.71 -23.33 -31.95
CA GLY A 74 -31.27 -24.19 -30.90
C GLY A 74 -31.91 -23.40 -29.76
N SER A 75 -32.71 -24.07 -28.92
CA SER A 75 -33.36 -23.45 -27.76
C SER A 75 -32.39 -22.92 -26.69
N GLY A 76 -31.18 -23.49 -26.61
CA GLY A 76 -30.13 -23.08 -25.68
C GLY A 76 -29.25 -21.93 -26.16
N GLU A 77 -29.27 -21.60 -27.45
CA GLU A 77 -28.33 -20.65 -28.07
C GLU A 77 -28.46 -19.24 -27.48
N PHE A 78 -29.69 -18.82 -27.17
CA PHE A 78 -29.94 -17.55 -26.50
C PHE A 78 -29.24 -17.45 -25.13
N HIS A 79 -29.25 -18.52 -24.34
CA HIS A 79 -28.61 -18.51 -23.04
C HIS A 79 -27.08 -18.57 -23.15
N VAL A 80 -26.55 -19.30 -24.14
CA VAL A 80 -25.12 -19.30 -24.46
C VAL A 80 -24.66 -17.87 -24.78
N TYR A 81 -25.32 -17.18 -25.71
CA TYR A 81 -25.01 -15.78 -26.04
C TYR A 81 -25.13 -14.85 -24.85
N ARG A 82 -26.19 -14.97 -24.03
CA ARG A 82 -26.37 -14.16 -22.82
C ARG A 82 -25.21 -14.30 -21.85
N HIS A 83 -24.73 -15.53 -21.62
CA HIS A 83 -23.60 -15.79 -20.72
C HIS A 83 -22.28 -15.31 -21.32
N LEU A 84 -22.07 -15.50 -22.62
CA LEU A 84 -20.90 -15.03 -23.35
C LEU A 84 -20.81 -13.49 -23.33
N ARG A 85 -21.90 -12.80 -23.67
CA ARG A 85 -21.99 -11.34 -23.68
C ARG A 85 -21.71 -10.76 -22.30
N ARG A 86 -22.31 -11.33 -21.24
CA ARG A 86 -22.05 -10.90 -19.85
C ARG A 86 -20.57 -11.09 -19.48
N ARG A 87 -19.99 -12.23 -19.83
CA ARG A 87 -18.56 -12.51 -19.56
C ARG A 87 -17.67 -11.51 -20.30
N GLU A 88 -18.01 -11.19 -21.55
CA GLU A 88 -17.23 -10.29 -22.37
C GLU A 88 -17.31 -8.84 -21.88
N TYR A 89 -18.49 -8.35 -21.52
CA TYR A 89 -18.63 -7.01 -20.92
C TYR A 89 -17.87 -6.89 -19.61
N GLN A 90 -17.98 -7.88 -18.74
CA GLN A 90 -17.21 -7.92 -17.50
C GLN A 90 -15.69 -7.92 -17.75
N ARG A 91 -15.23 -8.59 -18.81
CA ARG A 91 -13.82 -8.59 -19.23
C ARG A 91 -13.41 -7.22 -19.76
N GLN A 92 -14.23 -6.60 -20.60
CA GLN A 92 -13.99 -5.28 -21.19
C GLN A 92 -13.90 -4.21 -20.08
N GLU A 93 -14.90 -4.13 -19.22
CA GLU A 93 -14.96 -3.21 -18.07
C GLU A 93 -13.74 -3.37 -17.14
N PHE A 94 -13.28 -4.61 -16.93
CA PHE A 94 -12.07 -4.87 -16.16
C PHE A 94 -10.80 -4.31 -16.83
N MET A 95 -10.65 -4.54 -18.13
CA MET A 95 -9.49 -4.03 -18.87
C MET A 95 -9.48 -2.50 -18.90
N ASP A 96 -10.64 -1.88 -19.10
CA ASP A 96 -10.79 -0.43 -19.15
C ASP A 96 -10.48 0.17 -17.77
N SER A 97 -11.10 -0.33 -16.70
CA SER A 97 -10.84 0.13 -15.32
C SER A 97 -9.39 -0.09 -14.85
N MET A 98 -8.76 -1.20 -15.22
CA MET A 98 -7.34 -1.43 -14.93
C MET A 98 -6.44 -0.45 -15.68
N THR A 99 -6.74 -0.16 -16.94
CA THR A 99 -5.99 0.79 -17.75
C THR A 99 -6.11 2.22 -17.19
N GLU A 100 -7.31 2.62 -16.78
CA GLU A 100 -7.55 3.91 -16.13
C GLU A 100 -6.80 4.02 -14.80
N LYS A 101 -6.89 3.00 -13.94
CA LYS A 101 -6.17 2.95 -12.66
C LYS A 101 -4.66 3.07 -12.86
N GLN A 102 -4.09 2.32 -13.81
CA GLN A 102 -2.66 2.36 -14.13
C GLN A 102 -2.22 3.76 -14.59
N LYS A 103 -2.97 4.40 -15.49
CA LYS A 103 -2.67 5.76 -15.95
C LYS A 103 -2.67 6.76 -14.79
N LEU A 104 -3.70 6.70 -13.94
CA LEU A 104 -3.81 7.59 -12.78
C LEU A 104 -2.67 7.37 -11.77
N ASP A 105 -2.30 6.11 -11.51
CA ASP A 105 -1.20 5.76 -10.62
C ASP A 105 0.15 6.25 -11.18
N GLU A 106 0.37 6.12 -12.49
CA GLU A 106 1.57 6.62 -13.17
C GLU A 106 1.66 8.15 -13.14
N ASP A 107 0.55 8.86 -13.39
CA ASP A 107 0.46 10.32 -13.27
C ASP A 107 0.74 10.77 -11.85
N PHE A 108 0.17 10.08 -10.86
CA PHE A 108 0.37 10.39 -9.46
C PHE A 108 1.84 10.18 -9.03
N GLN A 109 2.45 9.08 -9.44
CA GLN A 109 3.85 8.81 -9.15
C GLN A 109 4.78 9.82 -9.83
N ARG A 110 4.49 10.24 -11.07
CA ARG A 110 5.24 11.30 -11.76
C ARG A 110 5.19 12.61 -10.97
N LYS A 111 3.99 13.06 -10.58
CA LYS A 111 3.80 14.27 -9.76
C LYS A 111 4.56 14.20 -8.43
N ILE A 112 4.54 13.05 -7.75
CA ILE A 112 5.30 12.87 -6.50
C ILE A 112 6.80 13.05 -6.74
N ARG A 113 7.35 12.41 -7.79
CA ARG A 113 8.78 12.50 -8.10
C ARG A 113 9.18 13.92 -8.46
N GLU A 114 8.38 14.61 -9.26
CA GLU A 114 8.61 16.02 -9.62
C GLU A 114 8.63 16.91 -8.38
N ASN A 115 7.65 16.76 -7.49
CA ASN A 115 7.60 17.51 -6.23
C ASN A 115 8.80 17.22 -5.32
N GLN A 116 9.25 15.96 -5.26
CA GLN A 116 10.45 15.58 -4.50
C GLN A 116 11.70 16.23 -5.08
N ILE A 117 11.89 16.18 -6.40
CA ILE A 117 13.03 16.81 -7.08
C ILE A 117 13.02 18.33 -6.84
N GLN A 118 11.88 18.99 -7.00
CA GLN A 118 11.76 20.43 -6.75
C GLN A 118 12.08 20.80 -5.30
N ALA A 119 11.62 20.00 -4.33
CA ALA A 119 11.93 20.20 -2.91
C ALA A 119 13.43 19.98 -2.61
N GLU A 120 14.04 18.97 -3.23
CA GLU A 120 15.47 18.67 -3.11
C GLU A 120 16.32 19.76 -3.74
N GLU A 121 15.97 20.28 -4.92
CA GLU A 121 16.67 21.38 -5.57
C GLU A 121 16.63 22.66 -4.73
N ARG A 122 15.45 23.03 -4.20
CA ARG A 122 15.29 24.17 -3.29
C ARG A 122 16.15 23.98 -2.03
N THR A 123 16.14 22.77 -1.47
CA THR A 123 16.92 22.43 -0.27
C THR A 123 18.42 22.43 -0.53
N ALA A 124 18.87 21.90 -1.67
CA ALA A 124 20.26 21.85 -2.11
C ALA A 124 20.80 23.26 -2.37
N LYS A 125 20.06 24.11 -3.09
CA LYS A 125 20.39 25.54 -3.29
C LYS A 125 20.58 26.25 -1.94
N ARG A 126 19.65 26.08 -0.99
CA ARG A 126 19.75 26.64 0.37
C ARG A 126 20.89 26.03 1.19
N ARG A 127 21.20 24.74 1.02
CA ARG A 127 22.32 24.05 1.69
C ARG A 127 23.67 24.56 1.19
N LEU A 128 23.84 24.69 -0.13
CA LEU A 128 25.05 25.24 -0.76
C LEU A 128 25.32 26.68 -0.30
N LYS A 129 24.30 27.54 -0.23
CA LYS A 129 24.43 28.90 0.33
C LYS A 129 24.95 28.88 1.78
N ARG A 130 24.41 28.00 2.63
CA ARG A 130 24.84 27.84 4.04
C ARG A 130 26.26 27.29 4.16
N LEU A 131 26.65 26.33 3.33
CA LEU A 131 28.01 25.77 3.32
C LEU A 131 29.04 26.83 2.92
N LYS A 132 28.80 27.57 1.83
CA LYS A 132 29.66 28.69 1.40
C LYS A 132 29.79 29.76 2.50
N LYS A 133 28.70 30.09 3.21
CA LYS A 133 28.76 31.02 4.36
C LYS A 133 29.59 30.46 5.52
N LYS A 134 29.42 29.17 5.86
CA LYS A 134 30.21 28.49 6.90
C LYS A 134 31.70 28.45 6.55
N GLU A 135 32.06 28.15 5.30
CA GLU A 135 33.46 28.15 4.84
C GLU A 135 34.09 29.54 4.93
N LYS A 136 33.38 30.58 4.48
CA LYS A 136 33.84 31.97 4.63
C LYS A 136 34.03 32.37 6.09
N GLN A 137 33.13 31.95 7.00
CA GLN A 137 33.28 32.20 8.43
C GLN A 137 34.46 31.45 9.03
N LYS A 138 34.69 30.19 8.65
CA LYS A 138 35.86 29.41 9.09
C LYS A 138 37.17 30.02 8.59
N ALA A 139 37.22 30.51 7.35
CA ALA A 139 38.39 31.17 6.79
C ALA A 139 38.69 32.53 7.47
N LYS A 140 37.67 33.23 7.97
CA LYS A 140 37.82 34.48 8.73
C LYS A 140 38.16 34.27 10.22
N LYS A 141 38.00 33.06 10.76
CA LYS A 141 38.48 32.75 12.11
C LYS A 141 40.01 32.54 12.02
N PRO A 142 40.84 33.36 12.67
CA PRO A 142 42.27 33.12 12.70
C PRO A 142 42.50 31.74 13.33
N LYS A 143 43.37 30.93 12.72
CA LYS A 143 43.90 29.73 13.38
C LYS A 143 44.64 30.20 14.62
N VAL A 144 43.99 30.18 15.77
CA VAL A 144 44.68 30.30 17.06
C VAL A 144 45.55 29.05 17.14
N LYS A 145 46.85 29.25 16.91
CA LYS A 145 47.86 28.29 17.30
C LYS A 145 47.96 28.31 18.83
N ASP A 146 48.17 27.11 19.33
CA ASP A 146 48.68 26.72 20.65
C ASP A 146 47.75 26.79 21.86
N GLY A 147 47.99 25.78 22.71
CA GLY A 147 47.15 25.41 23.84
C GLY A 147 47.21 26.34 25.04
N SER A 148 46.61 25.83 26.12
CA SER A 148 46.48 26.38 27.47
C SER A 148 45.15 27.08 27.79
N THR A 149 44.36 26.38 28.60
CA THR A 149 43.58 26.84 29.78
C THR A 149 42.56 27.98 29.67
N GLY A 150 41.32 27.70 30.10
CA GLY A 150 40.58 28.58 31.04
C GLY A 150 39.32 29.31 30.53
N ALA A 151 38.17 28.85 31.03
CA ALA A 151 37.04 29.60 31.63
C ALA A 151 36.33 30.79 30.93
N GLU A 152 34.99 30.70 30.96
CA GLU A 152 33.97 31.79 31.10
C GLU A 152 33.77 32.77 29.92
N ASN A 153 32.61 33.37 29.62
CA ASN A 153 31.17 33.26 29.90
C ASN A 153 30.48 34.34 28.98
N GLY A 154 29.17 34.25 28.74
CA GLY A 154 28.32 35.37 28.24
C GLY A 154 28.06 35.43 26.72
N GLN A 155 26.83 35.22 26.24
CA GLN A 155 25.76 36.25 26.01
C GLN A 155 26.14 37.22 24.88
N GLU A 156 25.37 37.50 23.82
CA GLU A 156 23.92 37.67 23.63
C GLU A 156 23.64 37.77 22.10
N ALA A 157 22.50 37.27 21.61
CA ALA A 157 21.34 38.06 21.10
C ALA A 157 21.58 38.76 19.74
N GLU A 158 20.87 38.36 18.68
CA GLU A 158 19.83 39.16 17.97
C GLU A 158 20.30 39.27 16.50
N ALA A 159 19.51 39.37 15.44
CA ALA A 159 18.10 39.21 15.15
C ALA A 159 17.98 39.16 13.61
N SER A 160 16.97 38.43 13.12
CA SER A 160 15.98 38.90 12.14
C SER A 160 16.41 39.87 11.01
N ALA A 161 16.42 39.36 9.78
CA ALA A 161 16.00 40.04 8.54
C ALA A 161 16.04 38.97 7.43
N GLY A 162 14.93 38.38 7.01
CA GLY A 162 13.91 39.08 6.21
C GLY A 162 14.41 39.20 4.78
N GLU A 163 14.53 38.08 4.05
CA GLU A 163 14.88 38.12 2.62
C GLU A 163 13.71 37.53 1.82
N SER A 164 12.91 38.48 1.32
CA SER A 164 11.82 38.40 0.35
C SER A 164 11.77 37.12 -0.49
N GLU A 165 10.68 36.39 -0.35
CA GLU A 165 10.19 35.49 -1.39
C GLU A 165 9.83 36.35 -2.61
N LYS A 166 10.69 36.32 -3.64
CA LYS A 166 10.26 36.66 -4.99
C LYS A 166 9.47 35.46 -5.48
N GLU A 167 8.16 35.62 -5.51
CA GLU A 167 7.26 34.86 -6.37
C GLU A 167 7.79 34.99 -7.80
N ASP A 168 8.30 33.89 -8.31
CA ASP A 168 8.56 33.72 -9.74
C ASP A 168 7.24 33.21 -10.31
N SER A 169 6.38 34.16 -10.67
CA SER A 169 5.24 33.94 -11.56
C SER A 169 5.81 33.80 -12.97
N ASP A 170 6.02 32.57 -13.41
CA ASP A 170 6.19 32.26 -14.82
C ASP A 170 5.04 31.32 -15.23
N GLU A 171 4.29 31.82 -16.20
CA GLU A 171 3.19 31.28 -17.04
C GLU A 171 2.62 29.86 -16.79
#